data_AF-A0A9E7W549-F1
#
_entry.id   AF-A0A9E7W549-F1
#
_cell.length_a   1.000
_cell.length_b   1.000
_cell.length_c   1.000
_cell.angle_alpha   90.00
_cell.angle_beta   90.00
_cell.angle_gamma   90.00
#
_symmetry.space_group_name_H-M   'P 1'
#
loop_
_entity.id
_entity.type
_entity.pdbx_description
1 polymer ?
#
loop_
_entity_poly.entity_id
_entity_poly.type
_entity_poly.pdbx_seq_one_letter_code
_entity_poly.pdbx_strand_id
1 'polypeptide(L)'
;MKAPLELDGLSGYFGGQRVLGPLSLSIAPGDKIALVGKSGAGKSTLIRLIHDRVGDEAALVPQELGLVNALPVFHNVLWPGWSSITRSTTWLP
;
A
#
# COMPACT_ATOMS: atom_id res chain seq x y z
N MET A 1 5.10 7.98 21.18
CA MET A 1 4.59 8.21 19.82
C MET A 1 5.43 7.39 18.86
N LYS A 2 4.84 6.68 17.90
CA LYS A 2 5.60 5.89 16.89
C LYS A 2 6.17 6.85 15.84
N ALA A 3 7.33 6.56 15.26
CA ALA A 3 7.88 7.35 14.15
C ALA A 3 7.11 7.08 12.84
N PRO A 4 7.09 8.01 11.87
CA PRO A 4 6.54 7.75 10.55
C PRO A 4 7.31 6.65 9.82
N LEU A 5 6.62 5.89 8.97
CA LEU A 5 7.25 4.98 8.03
C LEU A 5 7.77 5.78 6.84
N GLU A 6 9.08 5.78 6.66
CA GLU A 6 9.75 6.42 5.54
C GLU A 6 10.24 5.36 4.54
N LEU A 7 9.82 5.51 3.29
CA LEU A 7 10.31 4.75 2.14
C LEU A 7 10.98 5.74 1.21
N ASP A 8 12.21 5.45 0.78
CA ASP A 8 12.94 6.29 -0.15
C ASP A 8 13.43 5.47 -1.35
N GLY A 9 13.10 5.93 -2.56
CA GLY A 9 13.53 5.31 -3.80
C GLY A 9 13.03 3.87 -4.03
N LEU A 10 11.95 3.45 -3.37
CA LEU A 10 11.44 2.09 -3.45
C LEU A 10 11.08 1.72 -4.88
N SER A 11 11.61 0.59 -5.35
CA SER A 11 11.33 0.03 -6.67
C SER A 11 10.91 -1.43 -6.55
N GLY A 12 9.90 -1.82 -7.33
CA GLY A 12 9.37 -3.18 -7.37
C GLY A 12 9.49 -3.78 -8.76
N TYR A 13 9.85 -5.06 -8.82
CA TYR A 13 10.05 -5.80 -10.05
C TYR A 13 9.13 -7.03 -10.08
N PHE A 14 8.62 -7.38 -11.26
CA PHE A 14 7.84 -8.59 -11.50
C PHE A 14 8.27 -9.18 -12.84
N GLY A 15 8.68 -10.45 -12.85
CA GLY A 15 9.20 -11.10 -14.05
C GLY A 15 10.43 -10.41 -14.65
N GLY A 16 11.29 -9.82 -13.82
CA GLY A 16 12.47 -9.05 -14.26
C GLY A 16 12.18 -7.65 -14.80
N GLN A 17 10.91 -7.29 -14.99
CA GLN A 17 10.50 -5.95 -15.39
C GLN A 17 10.18 -5.10 -14.17
N ARG A 18 10.54 -3.82 -14.24
CA ARG A 18 10.19 -2.87 -13.19
C ARG A 18 8.73 -2.48 -13.31
N VAL A 19 7.93 -2.81 -12.29
CA VAL A 19 6.48 -2.55 -12.26
C VAL A 19 6.10 -1.43 -11.27
N LEU A 20 7.06 -0.99 -10.46
CA LEU A 20 6.85 0.03 -9.43
C LEU A 20 8.13 0.84 -9.21
N GLY A 21 7.99 2.14 -9.00
CA GLY A 21 9.05 3.04 -8.55
C GLY A 21 9.77 3.82 -9.66
N PRO A 22 10.72 4.70 -9.27
CA PRO A 22 11.20 4.87 -7.91
C PRO A 22 10.17 5.74 -7.18
N LEU A 23 9.78 5.34 -5.98
CA LEU A 23 8.83 6.12 -5.18
C LEU A 23 9.36 6.33 -3.78
N SER A 24 9.10 7.53 -3.26
CA SER A 24 9.33 7.85 -1.87
C SER A 24 7.98 8.17 -1.22
N LEU A 25 7.76 7.63 -0.02
CA LEU A 25 6.49 7.69 0.69
C LEU A 25 6.78 7.84 2.19
N SER A 26 6.13 8.83 2.80
CA SER A 26 6.07 9.00 4.24
C SER A 26 4.66 8.67 4.71
N ILE A 27 4.53 7.81 5.73
CA ILE A 27 3.24 7.44 6.34
C ILE A 27 3.32 7.74 7.83
N ALA A 28 2.52 8.70 8.29
CA ALA A 28 2.45 9.04 9.70
C ALA A 28 1.61 8.01 10.49
N PRO A 29 1.90 7.80 11.79
CA PRO A 29 1.04 6.99 12.64
C PRO A 29 -0.39 7.55 12.67
N GLY A 30 -1.37 6.70 12.38
CA GLY A 30 -2.80 7.09 12.30
C GLY A 30 -3.29 7.39 10.89
N ASP A 31 -2.40 7.48 9.91
CA ASP A 31 -2.78 7.65 8.51
C ASP A 31 -3.56 6.46 7.97
N LYS A 32 -4.47 6.76 7.05
CA LYS A 32 -5.23 5.75 6.29
C LYS A 32 -5.01 6.01 4.82
N ILE A 33 -4.37 5.07 4.17
CA ILE A 33 -3.95 5.21 2.79
C ILE A 33 -4.70 4.19 1.96
N ALA A 34 -5.35 4.66 0.90
CA ALA A 34 -5.94 3.81 -0.11
C ALA A 34 -5.03 3.79 -1.33
N LEU A 35 -4.62 2.59 -1.76
CA LEU A 35 -3.84 2.42 -2.98
C LEU A 35 -4.77 2.13 -4.16
N VAL A 36 -4.85 3.08 -5.10
CA VAL A 36 -5.77 3.02 -6.26
C VAL A 36 -4.97 2.99 -7.56
N GLY A 37 -5.43 2.21 -8.53
CA GLY A 37 -4.79 2.08 -9.83
C GLY A 37 -5.31 0.88 -10.62
N LYS A 38 -5.02 0.84 -11.93
CA LYS A 38 -5.41 -0.26 -12.83
C LYS A 38 -4.89 -1.62 -12.35
N SER A 39 -5.49 -2.71 -12.83
CA SER A 39 -4.91 -4.04 -12.63
C SER A 39 -3.48 -4.07 -13.18
N GLY A 40 -2.55 -4.72 -12.47
CA GLY A 40 -1.13 -4.74 -12.85
C GLY A 40 -0.31 -3.49 -12.51
N ALA A 41 -0.90 -2.41 -11.96
CA ALA A 41 -0.17 -1.18 -11.62
C ALA A 41 0.80 -1.28 -10.42
N GLY A 42 1.19 -2.49 -10.00
CA GLY A 42 2.14 -2.70 -8.90
C GLY A 42 1.57 -2.55 -7.49
N LYS A 43 0.24 -2.47 -7.31
CA LYS A 43 -0.39 -2.25 -5.99
C LYS A 43 -0.06 -3.33 -4.96
N SER A 44 -0.32 -4.59 -5.30
CA SER A 44 0.00 -5.73 -4.43
C SER A 44 1.52 -5.90 -4.25
N THR A 45 2.32 -5.47 -5.24
CA THR A 45 3.77 -5.40 -5.12
C THR A 45 4.19 -4.37 -4.07
N LEU A 46 3.59 -3.17 -4.07
CA LEU A 46 3.86 -2.15 -3.05
C LEU A 46 3.52 -2.65 -1.64
N ILE A 47 2.34 -3.25 -1.47
CA ILE A 47 1.89 -3.78 -0.17
C ILE A 47 2.87 -4.84 0.35
N ARG A 48 3.31 -5.77 -0.51
CA ARG A 48 4.34 -6.76 -0.16
C ARG A 48 5.66 -6.10 0.24
N LEU A 49 6.17 -5.17 -0.56
CA LEU A 49 7.43 -4.49 -0.28
C LEU A 49 7.38 -3.69 1.04
N ILE A 50 6.25 -3.06 1.34
CA ILE A 50 6.02 -2.39 2.62
C ILE A 50 6.03 -3.41 3.76
N HIS A 51 5.27 -4.49 3.63
CA HIS A 51 5.21 -5.56 4.62
C HIS A 51 6.60 -6.15 4.89
N ASP A 52 7.36 -6.47 3.84
CA ASP A 52 8.73 -7.00 3.97
C ASP A 52 9.67 -6.00 4.66
N ARG A 53 9.44 -4.69 4.47
CA ARG A 53 10.25 -3.63 5.09
C ARG A 53 9.97 -3.46 6.58
N VAL A 54 8.71 -3.61 7.00
CA VAL A 54 8.26 -3.41 8.38
C VAL A 54 8.19 -4.71 9.18
N GLY A 55 8.20 -5.86 8.52
CA GLY A 55 8.19 -7.19 9.13
C GLY A 55 7.02 -7.38 10.10
N ASP A 56 7.31 -7.96 11.25
CA ASP A 56 6.34 -8.32 12.30
C ASP A 56 5.65 -7.10 12.94
N GLU A 57 6.06 -5.87 12.61
CA GLU A 57 5.37 -4.67 13.05
C GLU A 57 4.03 -4.42 12.32
N ALA A 58 3.76 -5.15 11.25
CA ALA A 58 2.51 -5.06 10.50
C ALA A 58 1.80 -6.41 10.42
N ALA A 59 0.49 -6.37 10.62
CA ALA A 59 -0.38 -7.48 10.23
C ALA A 59 -0.79 -7.30 8.77
N LEU A 60 -0.39 -8.24 7.90
CA LEU A 60 -0.92 -8.33 6.55
C LEU A 60 -2.22 -9.14 6.58
N VAL A 61 -3.33 -8.48 6.26
CA VAL A 61 -4.64 -9.13 6.11
C VAL A 61 -4.95 -9.26 4.62
N PRO A 62 -4.56 -10.39 3.97
CA PRO A 62 -4.89 -10.61 2.57
C PRO A 62 -6.40 -10.76 2.41
N GLN A 63 -6.92 -10.36 1.25
CA GLN A 63 -8.31 -10.64 0.90
C GLN A 63 -8.48 -12.16 0.73
N GLU A 64 -9.40 -12.76 1.47
CA GLU A 64 -9.90 -14.10 1.14
C GLU A 64 -10.90 -14.01 -0.02
N LEU A 65 -10.94 -15.04 -0.87
CA LEU A 65 -11.94 -15.20 -1.94
C LEU A 65 -13.32 -15.48 -1.32
N GLY A 66 -13.95 -14.46 -0.74
CA GLY A 66 -15.27 -14.54 -0.13
C GLY A 66 -16.31 -13.71 -0.90
N LEU A 67 -17.14 -14.39 -1.70
CA LEU A 67 -18.55 -14.04 -1.96
C LEU A 67 -18.91 -12.68 -2.59
N VAL A 68 -18.08 -12.03 -3.41
CA VAL A 68 -18.58 -10.93 -4.27
C VAL A 68 -17.92 -10.91 -5.64
N ASN A 69 -18.74 -10.99 -6.70
CA ASN A 69 -18.30 -10.79 -8.07
C ASN A 69 -17.80 -9.34 -8.24
N ALA A 70 -16.49 -9.20 -8.48
CA ALA A 70 -15.82 -8.03 -9.05
C ALA A 70 -16.41 -6.65 -8.68
N LEU A 71 -16.22 -6.22 -7.44
CA LEU A 71 -16.28 -4.79 -7.10
C LEU A 71 -14.87 -4.18 -7.14
N PRO A 72 -14.72 -2.87 -7.37
CA PRO A 72 -13.42 -2.18 -7.34
C PRO A 72 -12.67 -2.52 -6.06
N VAL A 73 -11.53 -3.19 -6.23
CA VAL A 73 -10.81 -3.89 -5.16
C VAL A 73 -10.10 -2.89 -4.24
N PHE A 74 -10.59 -2.73 -3.00
CA PHE A 74 -9.88 -2.03 -1.94
C PHE A 74 -9.14 -3.02 -1.03
N HIS A 75 -7.85 -2.80 -0.80
CA HIS A 75 -7.11 -3.46 0.29
C HIS A 75 -7.19 -2.52 1.50
N ASN A 76 -7.85 -2.96 2.57
CA ASN A 76 -8.00 -2.16 3.79
C ASN A 76 -6.95 -2.60 4.82
N VAL A 77 -6.01 -1.72 5.16
CA VAL A 77 -5.16 -1.88 6.35
C VAL A 77 -5.83 -1.09 7.48
N LEU A 78 -6.25 -1.79 8.53
CA LEU A 78 -6.93 -1.20 9.68
C LEU A 78 -5.96 -1.09 10.87
N TRP A 79 -5.71 0.13 11.34
CA TRP A 79 -5.05 0.43 12.62
C TRP A 79 -6.05 1.12 13.57
N PRO A 80 -6.13 0.78 14.87
CA PRO A 80 -7.18 1.28 15.76
C PRO A 80 -6.93 2.76 16.12
N GLY A 81 -7.86 3.67 15.77
CA GLY A 81 -7.79 5.10 16.13
C GLY A 81 -8.30 6.12 15.10
N TRP A 82 -9.41 5.83 14.40
CA TRP A 82 -9.83 6.53 13.18
C TRP A 82 -10.53 7.90 13.43
N SER A 83 -10.03 9.01 12.84
CA SER A 83 -10.77 10.30 12.78
C SER A 83 -10.76 11.09 11.45
N SER A 84 -9.89 10.83 10.47
CA SER A 84 -10.06 11.43 9.12
C SER A 84 -9.38 10.63 8.00
N ILE A 85 -9.68 10.94 6.73
CA ILE A 85 -9.08 10.38 5.51
C ILE A 85 -8.61 11.57 4.65
N THR A 86 -7.33 11.60 4.28
CA THR A 86 -6.78 12.59 3.34
C THR A 86 -6.33 11.89 2.07
N ARG A 87 -6.75 12.37 0.90
CA ARG A 87 -6.29 11.90 -0.42
C ARG A 87 -5.01 12.64 -0.80
N SER A 88 -3.96 11.92 -1.19
CA SER A 88 -2.82 12.46 -1.93
C SER A 88 -2.67 11.67 -3.23
N THR A 89 -2.71 12.36 -4.37
CA THR A 89 -2.60 11.77 -5.70
C THR A 89 -1.23 12.15 -6.26
N THR A 90 -0.35 11.17 -6.51
CA THR A 90 0.84 11.38 -7.34
C THR A 90 0.89 10.27 -8.38
N TRP A 91 0.28 10.52 -9.52
CA TRP A 91 0.47 9.80 -10.78
C TRP A 91 0.45 10.84 -11.90
N LEU A 92 1.60 11.09 -12.50
CA LEU A 92 1.71 11.77 -13.79
C LEU A 92 2.00 10.69 -14.87
N PRO A 93 1.53 10.91 -16.11
CA PRO A 93 1.30 9.88 -17.13
C PRO A 93 2.53 9.08 -17.56
#